data_AF-A0A1C5S0K3-F1
#
_entry.id   AF-A0A1C5S0K3-F1
#
_cell.length_a   1.000
_cell.length_b   1.000
_cell.length_c   1.000
_cell.angle_alpha   90.00
_cell.angle_beta   90.00
_cell.angle_gamma   90.00
#
_symmetry.space_group_name_H-M   'P 1'
#
loop_
_entity.id
_entity.type
_entity.pdbx_description
1 polymer ?
#
loop_
_entity_poly.entity_id
_entity_poly.type
_entity_poly.pdbx_seq_one_letter_code
_entity_poly.pdbx_strand_id
1 'polypeptide(L)'
;MGWLAAQGAIMAIGLFIGLVCSVIGLFFGHIILFDSIALGIAAGVCCNQFTAIHPALCLVIGIATFLLLLWLQNTSIGFWLVGGLLTLIYAAVFGLLAYFISEHDPIWGCVIFGLVFLVVGALHLRARDN
;
A
#
# COMPACT_ATOMS: atom_id res chain seq x y z
N MET A 1 6.57 -10.68 -38.73
CA MET A 1 6.48 -11.05 -37.29
C MET A 1 7.01 -9.95 -36.36
N GLY A 2 8.07 -9.19 -36.72
CA GLY A 2 8.62 -8.13 -35.85
C GLY A 2 7.74 -6.89 -35.62
N TRP A 3 6.92 -6.48 -36.60
CA TRP A 3 6.08 -5.28 -36.48
C TRP A 3 4.94 -5.43 -35.43
N LEU A 4 4.23 -6.56 -35.45
CA LEU A 4 3.20 -6.88 -34.44
C LEU A 4 3.82 -7.07 -33.04
N ALA A 5 5.01 -7.66 -32.95
CA ALA A 5 5.72 -7.80 -31.68
C ALA A 5 6.17 -6.43 -31.12
N ALA A 6 6.66 -5.53 -31.96
CA ALA A 6 7.03 -4.17 -31.56
C ALA A 6 5.81 -3.35 -31.11
N GLN A 7 4.68 -3.49 -31.80
CA GLN A 7 3.44 -2.79 -31.44
C GLN A 7 2.81 -3.36 -30.16
N GLY A 8 2.88 -4.67 -29.96
CA GLY A 8 2.54 -5.33 -28.70
C GLY A 8 3.43 -4.88 -27.54
N ALA A 9 4.74 -4.72 -27.77
CA ALA A 9 5.67 -4.22 -26.76
C ALA A 9 5.37 -2.76 -26.36
N ILE A 10 5.08 -1.88 -27.32
CA ILE A 10 4.70 -0.48 -27.04
C ILE A 10 3.40 -0.42 -26.23
N MET A 11 2.41 -1.24 -26.59
CA MET A 11 1.15 -1.33 -25.84
C MET A 11 1.37 -1.85 -24.42
N ALA A 12 2.21 -2.88 -24.23
CA ALA A 12 2.52 -3.42 -22.90
C ALA A 12 3.24 -2.38 -22.01
N ILE A 13 4.19 -1.63 -22.58
CA ILE A 13 4.90 -0.56 -21.87
C ILE A 13 3.91 0.56 -21.49
N GLY A 14 3.05 0.98 -22.42
CA GLY A 14 2.03 1.99 -22.14
C GLY A 14 1.06 1.57 -21.05
N LEU A 15 0.61 0.31 -21.06
CA LEU A 15 -0.26 -0.25 -20.03
C LEU A 15 0.44 -0.31 -18.67
N PHE A 16 1.71 -0.73 -18.65
CA PHE A 16 2.50 -0.76 -17.43
C PHE A 16 2.68 0.65 -16.82
N ILE A 17 3.05 1.64 -17.63
CA ILE A 17 3.18 3.03 -17.16
C ILE A 17 1.82 3.55 -16.65
N GLY A 18 0.74 3.32 -17.40
CA GLY A 18 -0.61 3.72 -17.01
C GLY A 18 -1.06 3.07 -15.69
N LEU A 19 -0.73 1.80 -15.47
CA LEU A 19 -0.97 1.09 -14.22
C LEU A 19 -0.20 1.75 -13.07
N VAL A 20 1.10 1.99 -13.24
CA VAL A 20 1.96 2.62 -12.21
C VAL A 20 1.43 4.01 -11.85
N CYS A 21 1.08 4.84 -12.84
CA CYS A 21 0.47 6.15 -12.60
C CYS A 21 -0.86 6.05 -11.84
N SER A 22 -1.68 5.05 -12.16
CA SER A 22 -2.97 4.82 -11.47
C SER A 22 -2.76 4.41 -10.01
N VAL A 23 -1.78 3.55 -9.73
CA VAL A 23 -1.42 3.12 -8.37
C VAL A 23 -0.91 4.30 -7.54
N ILE A 24 -0.04 5.14 -8.13
CA ILE A 24 0.45 6.36 -7.49
C ILE A 24 -0.71 7.33 -7.22
N GLY A 25 -1.58 7.55 -8.22
CA GLY A 25 -2.76 8.40 -8.07
C GLY A 25 -3.71 7.92 -6.98
N LEU A 26 -3.90 6.60 -6.86
CA LEU A 26 -4.71 5.99 -5.81
C LEU A 26 -4.12 6.22 -4.42
N PHE A 27 -2.80 6.11 -4.27
CA PHE A 27 -2.10 6.37 -3.01
C PHE A 27 -2.28 7.83 -2.53
N PHE A 28 -2.16 8.81 -3.44
CA PHE A 28 -2.29 10.23 -3.08
C PHE A 28 -3.75 10.71 -2.99
N GLY A 29 -4.67 10.12 -3.75
CA GLY A 29 -6.06 10.54 -3.83
C GLY A 29 -6.99 9.81 -2.84
N HIS A 30 -6.78 8.52 -2.64
CA HIS A 30 -7.63 7.65 -1.82
C HIS A 30 -6.78 6.68 -0.98
N ILE A 31 -5.95 7.22 -0.09
CA ILE A 31 -5.05 6.43 0.76
C ILE A 31 -5.77 5.36 1.59
N ILE A 32 -7.00 5.65 2.04
CA ILE A 32 -7.87 4.70 2.77
C ILE A 32 -8.21 3.47 1.90
N LEU A 33 -8.58 3.72 0.64
CA LEU A 33 -8.91 2.64 -0.30
C LEU A 33 -7.66 1.86 -0.70
N PHE A 34 -6.53 2.56 -0.90
CA PHE A 34 -5.24 1.94 -1.16
C PHE A 34 -4.82 0.99 -0.04
N ASP A 35 -4.84 1.46 1.21
CA ASP A 35 -4.39 0.68 2.36
C ASP A 35 -5.30 -0.53 2.63
N SER A 36 -6.61 -0.38 2.44
CA SER A 36 -7.55 -1.49 2.52
C SER A 36 -7.26 -2.56 1.46
N ILE A 37 -6.95 -2.16 0.22
CA ILE A 37 -6.58 -3.11 -0.86
C ILE A 37 -5.26 -3.80 -0.51
N ALA A 38 -4.25 -3.04 -0.11
CA ALA A 38 -2.93 -3.56 0.21
C ALA A 38 -2.99 -4.58 1.36
N LEU A 39 -3.72 -4.26 2.43
CA LEU A 39 -3.93 -5.17 3.56
C LEU A 39 -4.80 -6.38 3.18
N GLY A 40 -5.82 -6.22 2.32
CA GLY A 40 -6.62 -7.34 1.82
C GLY A 40 -5.80 -8.33 1.00
N ILE A 41 -4.92 -7.84 0.14
CA ILE A 41 -3.97 -8.68 -0.62
C ILE A 41 -2.99 -9.36 0.34
N ALA A 42 -2.40 -8.61 1.27
CA ALA A 42 -1.47 -9.15 2.26
C ALA A 42 -2.13 -10.26 3.10
N ALA A 43 -3.37 -10.06 3.56
CA ALA A 43 -4.13 -11.06 4.29
C ALA A 43 -4.37 -12.32 3.45
N GLY A 44 -4.79 -12.17 2.19
CA GLY A 44 -4.99 -13.31 1.28
C GLY A 44 -3.70 -14.10 1.02
N VAL A 45 -2.58 -13.41 0.79
CA VAL A 45 -1.25 -14.04 0.60
C VAL A 45 -0.80 -14.75 1.88
N CYS A 46 -0.96 -14.12 3.04
CA CYS A 46 -0.63 -14.71 4.34
C CYS A 46 -1.46 -15.97 4.63
N CYS A 47 -2.77 -15.99 4.30
CA CYS A 47 -3.60 -17.18 4.47
C CYS A 47 -3.11 -18.36 3.62
N ASN A 48 -2.66 -18.10 2.39
CA ASN A 48 -2.09 -19.15 1.55
C ASN A 48 -0.76 -19.67 2.12
N GLN A 49 0.11 -18.75 2.57
CA GLN A 49 1.46 -19.08 3.05
C GLN A 49 1.47 -19.78 4.41
N PHE A 50 0.65 -19.35 5.37
CA PHE A 50 0.69 -19.80 6.76
C PHE A 50 -0.34 -20.90 7.09
N THR A 51 -1.48 -20.93 6.39
CA THR A 51 -2.57 -21.87 6.71
C THR A 51 -2.83 -22.92 5.62
N ALA A 52 -2.07 -22.92 4.53
CA ALA A 52 -2.19 -23.84 3.39
C ALA A 52 -3.64 -23.96 2.85
N ILE A 53 -4.43 -22.89 3.03
CA ILE A 53 -5.82 -22.81 2.57
C ILE A 53 -5.82 -22.74 1.04
N HIS A 54 -6.82 -23.36 0.41
CA HIS A 54 -6.98 -23.33 -1.04
C HIS A 54 -7.00 -21.88 -1.57
N PRO A 55 -6.29 -21.55 -2.66
CA PRO A 55 -6.10 -20.17 -3.12
C PRO A 55 -7.42 -19.43 -3.41
N ALA A 56 -8.46 -20.16 -3.81
CA ALA A 56 -9.80 -19.62 -3.99
C ALA A 56 -10.42 -19.06 -2.69
N LEU A 57 -10.21 -19.75 -1.55
CA LEU A 57 -10.69 -19.29 -0.24
C LEU A 57 -9.84 -18.14 0.29
N CYS A 58 -8.54 -18.13 0.02
CA CYS A 58 -7.64 -17.02 0.34
C CYS A 58 -8.08 -15.72 -0.34
N LEU A 59 -8.55 -15.81 -1.58
CA LEU A 59 -9.09 -14.66 -2.31
C LEU A 59 -10.39 -14.14 -1.65
N VAL A 60 -11.29 -15.02 -1.24
CA VAL A 60 -12.52 -14.63 -0.51
C VAL A 60 -12.18 -13.96 0.81
N ILE A 61 -11.21 -14.47 1.56
CA ILE A 61 -10.73 -13.86 2.81
C ILE A 61 -10.12 -12.48 2.54
N GLY A 62 -9.34 -12.33 1.46
CA GLY A 62 -8.80 -11.04 1.03
C GLY A 62 -9.88 -10.01 0.70
N ILE A 63 -10.96 -10.43 0.01
CA ILE A 63 -12.10 -9.55 -0.27
C ILE A 63 -12.85 -9.18 1.03
N ALA A 64 -13.09 -10.16 1.91
CA ALA A 64 -13.79 -9.91 3.16
C ALA A 64 -13.01 -8.95 4.07
N THR A 65 -11.68 -9.12 4.15
CA THR A 65 -10.79 -8.24 4.92
C THR A 65 -10.72 -6.84 4.31
N PHE A 66 -10.65 -6.71 2.98
CA PHE A 66 -10.74 -5.43 2.28
C PHE A 66 -12.03 -4.67 2.65
N LEU A 67 -13.19 -5.31 2.52
CA LEU A 67 -14.48 -4.66 2.80
C LEU A 67 -14.62 -4.28 4.28
N LEU A 68 -14.16 -5.14 5.17
CA LEU A 68 -14.18 -4.90 6.61
C LEU A 68 -13.29 -3.72 6.99
N LEU A 69 -12.07 -3.66 6.47
CA LEU A 69 -11.13 -2.57 6.73
C LEU A 69 -11.62 -1.25 6.13
N LEU A 70 -12.17 -1.28 4.93
CA LEU A 70 -12.74 -0.10 4.29
C LEU A 70 -13.90 0.46 5.13
N TRP A 71 -14.79 -0.42 5.61
CA TRP A 71 -15.86 -0.03 6.51
C TRP A 71 -15.34 0.53 7.84
N LEU A 72 -14.35 -0.14 8.44
CA LEU A 72 -13.76 0.27 9.71
C LEU A 72 -13.05 1.62 9.60
N GLN A 73 -12.24 1.83 8.55
CA GLN A 73 -11.55 3.09 8.29
C GLN A 73 -12.50 4.23 7.94
N ASN A 74 -13.71 3.94 7.45
CA ASN A 74 -14.74 4.96 7.24
C ASN A 74 -15.44 5.39 8.55
N THR A 75 -15.17 4.71 9.67
CA THR A 75 -15.58 5.17 11.00
C THR A 75 -14.52 6.08 11.60
N SER A 76 -14.92 7.10 12.38
CA SER A 76 -13.94 8.03 12.96
C SER A 76 -12.95 7.33 13.89
N ILE A 77 -13.34 6.28 14.61
CA ILE A 77 -12.44 5.55 15.52
C ILE A 77 -11.50 4.64 14.74
N GLY A 78 -12.04 3.89 13.77
CA GLY A 78 -11.23 2.99 12.96
C GLY A 78 -10.26 3.73 12.05
N PHE A 79 -10.60 4.93 11.58
CA PHE A 79 -9.67 5.82 10.88
C PHE A 79 -8.42 6.12 11.72
N TRP A 80 -8.61 6.59 12.96
CA TRP A 80 -7.47 6.94 13.83
C TRP A 80 -6.65 5.72 14.24
N LEU A 81 -7.31 4.60 14.53
CA LEU A 81 -6.63 3.36 14.90
C LEU A 81 -5.85 2.78 13.73
N VAL A 82 -6.53 2.49 12.63
CA VAL A 82 -5.95 1.77 11.49
C VAL A 82 -5.05 2.70 10.68
N GLY A 83 -5.49 3.92 10.36
CA GLY A 83 -4.70 4.91 9.62
C GLY A 83 -3.50 5.44 10.41
N GLY A 84 -3.67 5.66 11.73
CA GLY A 84 -2.55 6.04 12.61
C GLY A 84 -1.50 4.93 12.72
N LEU A 85 -1.93 3.68 12.90
CA LEU A 85 -1.05 2.51 12.96
C LEU A 85 -0.35 2.27 11.63
N LEU A 86 -1.06 2.36 10.50
CA LEU A 86 -0.47 2.24 9.16
C LEU A 86 0.57 3.33 8.89
N THR A 87 0.28 4.59 9.25
CA THR A 87 1.23 5.69 9.12
C THR A 87 2.54 5.39 9.86
N LEU A 88 2.45 4.85 11.08
CA LEU A 88 3.61 4.46 11.88
C LEU A 88 4.35 3.26 11.25
N ILE A 89 3.62 2.26 10.74
CA ILE A 89 4.22 1.13 10.02
C ILE A 89 4.97 1.59 8.78
N TYR A 90 4.38 2.46 7.94
CA TYR A 90 5.05 3.01 6.77
C TYR A 90 6.33 3.76 7.17
N ALA A 91 6.24 4.64 8.17
CA ALA A 91 7.40 5.37 8.67
C ALA A 91 8.50 4.41 9.17
N ALA A 92 8.14 3.38 9.92
CA ALA A 92 9.07 2.38 10.44
C ALA A 92 9.73 1.57 9.31
N VAL A 93 8.96 1.08 8.34
CA VAL A 93 9.48 0.29 7.21
C VAL A 93 10.45 1.12 6.38
N PHE A 94 10.07 2.34 5.98
CA PHE A 94 10.92 3.20 5.17
C PHE A 94 12.12 3.75 5.94
N GLY A 95 11.96 4.10 7.22
CA GLY A 95 13.06 4.55 8.09
C GLY A 95 14.09 3.45 8.33
N LEU A 96 13.64 2.22 8.59
CA LEU A 96 14.51 1.05 8.74
C LEU A 96 15.20 0.67 7.42
N LEU A 97 14.48 0.74 6.31
CA LEU A 97 15.07 0.54 4.98
C LEU A 97 16.17 1.56 4.69
N ALA A 98 15.93 2.83 4.99
CA ALA A 98 16.93 3.89 4.82
C ALA A 98 18.16 3.70 5.70
N TYR A 99 17.97 3.23 6.94
CA TYR A 99 19.06 2.86 7.84
C TYR A 99 19.93 1.74 7.25
N PHE A 100 19.33 0.67 6.74
CA PHE A 100 20.07 -0.44 6.13
C PHE A 100 20.81 -0.05 4.84
N ILE A 101 20.20 0.80 4.00
CA ILE A 101 20.82 1.27 2.76
C ILE A 101 21.98 2.23 3.04
N SER A 102 21.90 3.00 4.12
CA SER A 102 22.88 4.06 4.45
C SER A 102 23.94 3.58 5.43
N GLU A 103 24.39 2.34 5.28
CA GLU A 103 25.46 1.74 6.10
C GLU A 103 25.23 1.85 7.62
N HIS A 104 23.98 1.73 8.08
CA HIS A 104 23.60 1.81 9.49
C HIS A 104 23.75 3.22 10.10
N ASP A 105 23.57 4.29 9.30
CA ASP A 105 23.46 5.66 9.82
C ASP A 105 22.10 5.89 10.53
N PRO A 106 22.10 6.06 11.88
CA PRO A 106 20.86 6.25 12.64
C PRO A 106 20.22 7.62 12.39
N ILE A 107 20.99 8.64 11.99
CA ILE A 107 20.47 9.99 11.74
C ILE A 107 19.64 9.96 10.47
N TRP A 108 20.19 9.36 9.40
CA TRP A 108 19.48 9.25 8.13
C TRP A 108 18.20 8.41 8.24
N GLY A 109 18.26 7.29 8.96
CA GLY A 109 17.07 6.48 9.25
C GLY A 109 15.98 7.28 9.98
N CYS A 110 16.37 8.09 10.97
CA CYS A 110 15.45 8.96 11.72
C CYS A 110 14.84 10.08 10.86
N VAL A 111 15.64 10.70 9.98
CA VAL A 111 15.17 11.73 9.03
C VAL A 111 14.11 11.16 8.09
N ILE A 112 14.38 9.99 7.48
CA ILE A 112 13.42 9.35 6.58
C ILE A 112 12.17 8.91 7.34
N PHE A 113 12.31 8.36 8.55
CA PHE A 113 11.18 8.04 9.41
C PHE A 113 10.27 9.25 9.63
N GLY A 114 10.85 10.39 10.03
CA GLY A 114 10.11 11.62 10.28
C GLY A 114 9.44 12.19 9.03
N LEU A 115 10.14 12.20 7.89
CA LEU A 115 9.58 12.67 6.62
C LEU A 115 8.39 11.81 6.16
N VAL A 116 8.54 10.48 6.21
CA VAL A 116 7.48 9.56 5.80
C VAL A 116 6.28 9.66 6.74
N PHE A 117 6.52 9.76 8.05
CA PHE A 117 5.45 9.97 9.03
C PHE A 117 4.65 11.24 8.73
N LEU A 118 5.34 12.35 8.42
CA LEU A 118 4.70 13.62 8.11
C LEU A 118 3.90 13.54 6.81
N VAL A 119 4.49 13.01 5.73
CA VAL A 119 3.84 12.89 4.42
C VAL A 119 2.62 11.97 4.48
N VAL A 120 2.79 10.75 5.00
CA VAL A 120 1.70 9.75 5.08
C VAL A 120 0.63 10.18 6.07
N GLY A 121 1.02 10.80 7.19
CA GLY A 121 0.09 11.37 8.16
C GLY A 121 -0.75 12.49 7.57
N ALA A 122 -0.12 13.40 6.80
CA ALA A 122 -0.84 14.47 6.10
C ALA A 122 -1.82 13.92 5.04
N LEU A 123 -1.45 12.85 4.33
CA LEU A 123 -2.35 12.19 3.37
C LEU A 123 -3.55 11.56 4.05
N HIS A 124 -3.37 10.90 5.19
CA HIS A 124 -4.47 10.36 5.99
C HIS A 124 -5.40 11.48 6.45
N LEU A 125 -4.87 12.57 7.01
CA LEU A 125 -5.69 13.72 7.44
C LEU A 125 -6.49 14.31 6.28
N ARG A 126 -5.86 14.51 5.12
CA ARG A 126 -6.55 14.97 3.90
C ARG A 126 -7.65 14.01 3.46
N ALA A 127 -7.45 12.71 3.60
CA ALA A 127 -8.45 11.72 3.23
C ALA A 127 -9.65 11.66 4.19
N ARG A 128 -9.53 12.20 5.41
CA ARG A 128 -10.65 12.33 6.35
C ARG A 128 -11.51 13.56 6.06
N ASP A 129 -10.88 14.65 5.63
CA ASP A 129 -11.55 15.94 5.43
C ASP A 129 -12.30 16.03 4.09
N ASN A 130 -12.03 15.10 3.16
CA ASN A 130 -12.73 14.94 1.88
C ASN A 130 -13.94 13.99 2.01
#